data_AF-A0A7Y6Q037-F1
#
_entry.id   AF-A0A7Y6Q037-F1
#
_cell.length_a   1.000
_cell.length_b   1.000
_cell.length_c   1.000
_cell.angle_alpha   90.00
_cell.angle_beta   90.00
_cell.angle_gamma   90.00
#
_symmetry.space_group_name_H-M   'P 1'
#
loop_
_entity.id
_entity.type
_entity.pdbx_description
1 polymer ?
#
loop_
_entity_poly.entity_id
_entity_poly.type
_entity_poly.pdbx_seq_one_letter_code
_entity_poly.pdbx_strand_id
1 'polypeptide(L)'
;MPMGLGGDPTAAHGGTGVLGIDLGTTGNMDGVYRARTTQSIESPEIDLQGNTAVRLQYWRWLNVEDGVFDKATISANDAVVWTNFASASQQTNGVSHTDKEWRFQDVDLSAQTAGGKIKLKFALESDPGLELGGWTVDDVCLVIAGPPSSNCGNNNVDEGETCDDGNTVDGDGCSATCTADGESGSDEGGCCSASTNPASALALAFLTLGFVVRRRRRT
;
A
#
# COMPACT_ATOMS: atom_id res chain seq x y z
N MET A 1 -10.15 0.85 -14.27
CA MET A 1 -9.04 1.77 -14.56
C MET A 1 -9.44 3.15 -14.10
N PRO A 2 -8.53 3.92 -13.50
CA PRO A 2 -8.82 5.27 -13.06
C PRO A 2 -8.87 6.17 -14.30
N MET A 3 -9.68 7.23 -14.29
CA MET A 3 -10.04 7.99 -15.50
C MET A 3 -9.93 9.51 -15.33
N GLY A 4 -9.42 10.00 -14.20
CA GLY A 4 -9.38 11.42 -13.86
C GLY A 4 -10.68 11.96 -13.25
N LEU A 5 -11.62 11.10 -12.85
CA LEU A 5 -12.91 11.49 -12.29
C LEU A 5 -12.80 11.69 -10.78
N GLY A 6 -13.51 12.70 -10.25
CA GLY A 6 -13.39 13.08 -8.83
C GLY A 6 -12.00 13.51 -8.38
N GLY A 7 -11.06 13.70 -9.33
CA GLY A 7 -9.66 14.01 -9.08
C GLY A 7 -8.73 12.80 -8.99
N ASP A 8 -9.21 11.58 -9.17
CA ASP A 8 -8.38 10.36 -9.24
C ASP A 8 -7.35 10.41 -10.41
N PRO A 9 -6.38 9.49 -10.52
CA PRO A 9 -5.41 9.52 -11.61
C PRO A 9 -6.05 9.15 -12.95
N THR A 10 -5.41 9.49 -14.07
CA THR A 10 -5.90 9.10 -15.41
C THR A 10 -5.39 7.73 -15.87
N ALA A 11 -4.47 7.13 -15.11
CA ALA A 11 -3.90 5.81 -15.38
C ALA A 11 -3.39 5.18 -14.07
N ALA A 12 -3.21 3.85 -14.08
CA ALA A 12 -2.44 3.15 -13.06
C ALA A 12 -1.00 3.71 -12.98
N HIS A 13 -0.32 3.52 -11.85
CA HIS A 13 1.09 3.86 -11.77
C HIS A 13 1.93 2.88 -12.61
N GLY A 14 1.67 1.58 -12.41
CA GLY A 14 2.30 0.50 -13.15
C GLY A 14 1.27 -0.42 -13.82
N GLY A 15 1.61 -0.95 -15.00
CA GLY A 15 0.76 -1.92 -15.71
C GLY A 15 -0.68 -1.43 -15.95
N THR A 16 -1.65 -2.33 -15.71
CA THR A 16 -3.08 -2.05 -15.92
C THR A 16 -3.96 -2.35 -14.70
N GLY A 17 -3.37 -2.58 -13.53
CA GLY A 17 -4.11 -2.85 -12.30
C GLY A 17 -4.10 -1.60 -11.43
N VAL A 18 -5.19 -1.32 -10.72
CA VAL A 18 -5.15 -0.35 -9.63
C VAL A 18 -6.25 -0.66 -8.64
N LEU A 19 -6.03 -0.31 -7.39
CA LEU A 19 -7.04 -0.38 -6.34
C LEU A 19 -7.52 1.03 -6.00
N GLY A 20 -8.82 1.27 -6.00
CA GLY A 20 -9.33 2.60 -5.65
C GLY A 20 -10.84 2.67 -5.48
N ILE A 21 -11.31 3.84 -5.09
CA ILE A 21 -12.73 4.13 -4.88
C ILE A 21 -13.37 4.59 -6.20
N ASP A 22 -14.51 3.98 -6.53
CA ASP A 22 -15.38 4.37 -7.64
C ASP A 22 -14.67 4.55 -9.00
N LEU A 23 -13.76 3.63 -9.31
CA LEU A 23 -12.96 3.68 -10.53
C LEU A 23 -13.79 3.28 -11.77
N GLY A 24 -14.19 4.23 -12.60
CA GLY A 24 -14.76 3.95 -13.92
C GLY A 24 -15.80 4.95 -14.40
N THR A 25 -16.45 4.63 -15.52
CA THR A 25 -17.43 5.51 -16.21
C THR A 25 -18.78 4.84 -16.46
N THR A 26 -18.98 3.60 -15.98
CA THR A 26 -20.20 2.83 -16.25
C THR A 26 -21.15 2.89 -15.06
N GLY A 27 -22.40 3.30 -15.30
CA GLY A 27 -23.40 3.46 -14.24
C GLY A 27 -23.21 4.77 -13.46
N ASN A 28 -23.46 4.75 -12.15
CA ASN A 28 -23.28 5.90 -11.26
C ASN A 28 -21.85 5.97 -10.69
N MET A 29 -20.85 5.71 -11.53
CA MET A 29 -19.44 5.87 -11.16
C MET A 29 -19.02 7.27 -11.60
N ASP A 30 -19.04 8.22 -10.67
CA ASP A 30 -18.66 9.62 -10.87
C ASP A 30 -17.24 9.92 -10.35
N GLY A 31 -16.56 8.88 -9.85
CA GLY A 31 -15.19 8.94 -9.40
C GLY A 31 -15.04 9.58 -8.02
N VAL A 32 -16.13 9.74 -7.26
CA VAL A 32 -16.05 10.24 -5.88
C VAL A 32 -16.49 9.20 -4.86
N TYR A 33 -15.96 9.30 -3.65
CA TYR A 33 -16.48 8.50 -2.54
C TYR A 33 -17.89 8.93 -2.15
N ARG A 34 -18.63 8.08 -1.45
CA ARG A 34 -20.00 8.39 -1.02
C ARG A 34 -20.01 9.00 0.38
N ALA A 35 -20.79 10.06 0.60
CA ALA A 35 -21.06 10.59 1.94
C ALA A 35 -21.63 9.57 2.93
N ARG A 36 -21.35 9.77 4.22
CA ARG A 36 -21.83 9.00 5.38
C ARG A 36 -21.53 7.51 5.30
N THR A 37 -20.39 7.14 4.74
CA THR A 37 -20.00 5.74 4.64
C THR A 37 -18.61 5.49 5.22
N THR A 38 -18.39 4.24 5.61
CA THR A 38 -17.03 3.70 5.70
C THR A 38 -16.82 2.79 4.52
N GLN A 39 -15.84 3.13 3.68
CA GLN A 39 -15.36 2.31 2.58
C GLN A 39 -13.97 1.81 2.94
N SER A 40 -13.72 0.52 2.74
CA SER A 40 -12.40 -0.03 3.03
C SER A 40 -12.12 -1.25 2.20
N ILE A 41 -10.83 -1.53 2.05
CA ILE A 41 -10.29 -2.79 1.59
C ILE A 41 -9.25 -3.27 2.58
N GLU A 42 -9.21 -4.58 2.75
CA GLU A 42 -8.37 -5.24 3.72
C GLU A 42 -7.67 -6.43 3.06
N SER A 43 -6.40 -6.60 3.36
CA SER A 43 -5.65 -7.76 2.92
C SER A 43 -6.14 -9.03 3.62
N PRO A 44 -5.80 -10.21 3.09
CA PRO A 44 -5.67 -11.41 3.91
C PRO A 44 -4.65 -11.20 5.05
N GLU A 45 -4.63 -12.14 5.99
CA GLU A 45 -3.52 -12.23 6.93
C GLU A 45 -2.27 -12.71 6.19
N ILE A 46 -1.16 -12.01 6.41
CA ILE A 46 0.12 -12.20 5.74
C ILE A 46 1.10 -12.71 6.81
N ASP A 47 1.70 -13.88 6.59
CA ASP A 47 2.74 -14.41 7.47
C ASP A 47 4.04 -13.64 7.23
N LEU A 48 4.62 -13.09 8.30
CA LEU A 48 5.87 -12.34 8.26
C LEU A 48 7.10 -13.26 8.35
N GLN A 49 6.91 -14.56 8.58
CA GLN A 49 8.00 -15.55 8.66
C GLN A 49 9.07 -15.18 9.71
N GLY A 50 8.64 -14.55 10.81
CA GLY A 50 9.54 -14.09 11.88
C GLY A 50 10.21 -12.74 11.65
N ASN A 51 10.03 -12.11 10.49
CA ASN A 51 10.59 -10.79 10.21
C ASN A 51 9.93 -9.69 11.05
N THR A 52 10.75 -8.92 11.75
CA THR A 52 10.30 -7.86 12.66
C THR A 52 10.54 -6.45 12.13
N ALA A 53 11.46 -6.30 11.18
CA ALA A 53 11.69 -5.05 10.47
C ALA A 53 10.92 -5.08 9.14
N VAL A 54 9.71 -4.53 9.14
CA VAL A 54 8.78 -4.62 8.01
C VAL A 54 8.31 -3.23 7.64
N ARG A 55 8.27 -2.93 6.33
CA ARG A 55 7.80 -1.66 5.78
C ARG A 55 6.73 -1.91 4.73
N LEU A 56 5.75 -1.02 4.66
CA LEU A 56 4.76 -0.95 3.59
C LEU A 56 5.20 0.11 2.57
N GLN A 57 5.45 -0.34 1.34
CA GLN A 57 5.79 0.51 0.21
C GLN A 57 4.69 0.44 -0.84
N TYR A 58 4.27 1.58 -1.37
CA TYR A 58 3.20 1.67 -2.36
C TYR A 58 3.19 3.03 -3.07
N TRP A 59 2.52 3.09 -4.21
CA TRP A 59 2.19 4.35 -4.87
C TRP A 59 0.79 4.80 -4.46
N ARG A 60 0.68 6.07 -4.06
CA ARG A 60 -0.56 6.70 -3.64
C ARG A 60 -0.99 7.80 -4.59
N TRP A 61 -2.28 7.83 -4.85
CA TRP A 61 -2.99 9.02 -5.30
C TRP A 61 -4.24 9.19 -4.42
N LEU A 62 -4.27 10.25 -3.61
CA LEU A 62 -5.32 10.48 -2.63
C LEU A 62 -5.93 11.88 -2.78
N ASN A 63 -7.26 11.95 -2.85
CA ASN A 63 -8.01 13.20 -2.69
C ASN A 63 -9.09 13.01 -1.65
N VAL A 64 -8.96 13.66 -0.50
CA VAL A 64 -9.93 13.54 0.58
C VAL A 64 -10.10 14.90 1.23
N GLU A 65 -11.33 15.22 1.63
CA GLU A 65 -11.58 16.40 2.45
C GLU A 65 -10.66 16.40 3.67
N ASP A 66 -10.44 17.58 4.25
CA ASP A 66 -9.66 17.75 5.47
C ASP A 66 -10.04 16.69 6.52
N GLY A 67 -9.03 16.11 7.19
CA GLY A 67 -9.17 14.98 8.12
C GLY A 67 -10.08 15.21 9.33
N VAL A 68 -10.49 16.46 9.56
CA VAL A 68 -11.56 16.79 10.52
C VAL A 68 -12.91 16.24 10.08
N PHE A 69 -13.20 16.26 8.78
CA PHE A 69 -14.45 15.83 8.16
C PHE A 69 -14.33 14.39 7.66
N ASP A 70 -13.36 14.15 6.76
CA ASP A 70 -13.19 12.85 6.11
C ASP A 70 -11.84 12.21 6.42
N LYS A 71 -11.86 10.97 6.92
CA LYS A 71 -10.68 10.29 7.45
C LYS A 71 -10.26 9.15 6.55
N ALA A 72 -9.19 9.38 5.80
CA ALA A 72 -8.44 8.35 5.09
C ALA A 72 -7.39 7.76 6.04
N THR A 73 -7.42 6.45 6.27
CA THR A 73 -6.52 5.76 7.20
C THR A 73 -5.91 4.51 6.59
N ILE A 74 -4.70 4.19 7.04
CA ILE A 74 -4.06 2.89 6.86
C ILE A 74 -3.91 2.28 8.23
N SER A 75 -4.35 1.03 8.40
CA SER A 75 -4.13 0.28 9.63
C SER A 75 -3.43 -1.05 9.37
N ALA A 76 -2.55 -1.42 10.29
CA ALA A 76 -1.90 -2.73 10.35
C ALA A 76 -2.32 -3.41 11.66
N ASN A 77 -2.94 -4.60 11.57
CA ASN A 77 -3.49 -5.32 12.73
C ASN A 77 -4.40 -4.42 13.60
N ASP A 78 -5.33 -3.73 12.95
CA ASP A 78 -6.27 -2.75 13.52
C ASP A 78 -5.64 -1.46 14.12
N ALA A 79 -4.32 -1.39 14.26
CA ALA A 79 -3.62 -0.16 14.68
C ALA A 79 -3.47 0.79 13.49
N VAL A 80 -3.92 2.04 13.64
CA VAL A 80 -3.72 3.09 12.61
C VAL A 80 -2.24 3.46 12.55
N VAL A 81 -1.63 3.26 11.39
CA VAL A 81 -0.21 3.57 11.11
C VAL A 81 -0.05 4.83 10.26
N TRP A 82 -1.12 5.28 9.59
CA TRP A 82 -1.15 6.51 8.83
C TRP A 82 -2.58 7.08 8.73
N THR A 83 -2.70 8.41 8.72
CA THR A 83 -3.95 9.13 8.47
C THR A 83 -3.68 10.41 7.67
N ASN A 84 -4.66 10.87 6.89
CA ASN A 84 -4.58 12.20 6.25
C ASN A 84 -4.55 13.31 7.32
N PHE A 85 -3.97 14.45 6.94
CA PHE A 85 -3.89 15.62 7.81
C PHE A 85 -5.28 16.15 8.17
N ALA A 86 -5.44 16.54 9.44
CA ALA A 86 -6.64 17.20 9.95
C ALA A 86 -6.25 18.59 10.46
N SER A 87 -6.86 19.64 9.91
CA SER A 87 -6.58 21.01 10.37
C SER A 87 -7.14 21.27 11.77
N ALA A 88 -6.55 22.23 12.48
CA ALA A 88 -6.93 22.53 13.86
C ALA A 88 -8.31 23.23 13.99
N SER A 89 -8.93 23.67 12.89
CA SER A 89 -10.19 24.44 12.93
C SER A 89 -11.20 23.92 11.90
N GLN A 90 -12.45 23.75 12.31
CA GLN A 90 -13.57 23.38 11.43
C GLN A 90 -14.03 24.52 10.48
N GLN A 91 -13.26 25.60 10.34
CA GLN A 91 -13.66 26.77 9.55
C GLN A 91 -13.28 26.61 8.08
N THR A 92 -14.20 25.97 7.33
CA THR A 92 -14.62 26.16 5.93
C THR A 92 -13.63 26.47 4.80
N ASN A 93 -12.31 26.41 5.00
CA ASN A 93 -11.29 26.35 3.95
C ASN A 93 -10.23 25.30 4.34
N GLY A 94 -10.70 24.12 4.80
CA GLY A 94 -9.85 23.03 5.28
C GLY A 94 -8.79 22.64 4.26
N VAL A 95 -7.61 22.25 4.74
CA VAL A 95 -6.50 21.83 3.88
C VAL A 95 -6.77 20.37 3.49
N SER A 96 -7.65 20.20 2.51
CA SER A 96 -7.95 18.88 1.93
C SER A 96 -6.65 18.23 1.47
N HIS A 97 -6.55 16.92 1.66
CA HIS A 97 -5.43 16.17 1.09
C HIS A 97 -5.67 16.07 -0.41
N THR A 98 -4.70 16.48 -1.21
CA THR A 98 -4.80 16.45 -2.67
C THR A 98 -3.46 16.10 -3.27
N ASP A 99 -3.31 14.87 -3.73
CA ASP A 99 -2.17 14.46 -4.55
C ASP A 99 -2.38 14.97 -6.00
N LYS A 100 -1.31 15.43 -6.66
CA LYS A 100 -1.32 15.92 -8.06
C LYS A 100 -0.51 15.05 -9.02
N GLU A 101 0.10 14.03 -8.47
CA GLU A 101 0.93 13.03 -9.13
C GLU A 101 0.94 11.79 -8.23
N TRP A 102 1.35 10.64 -8.78
CA TRP A 102 1.58 9.45 -7.97
C TRP A 102 2.70 9.73 -6.95
N ARG A 103 2.41 9.49 -5.67
CA ARG A 103 3.34 9.70 -4.56
C ARG A 103 3.79 8.36 -4.02
N PHE A 104 5.08 8.06 -4.12
CA PHE A 104 5.66 6.90 -3.42
C PHE A 104 5.55 7.12 -1.92
N GLN A 105 5.11 6.10 -1.19
CA GLN A 105 4.95 6.10 0.24
C GLN A 105 5.70 4.92 0.84
N ASP A 106 6.33 5.16 1.99
CA ASP A 106 7.09 4.17 2.74
C ASP A 106 6.75 4.32 4.23
N VAL A 107 6.08 3.30 4.78
CA VAL A 107 5.52 3.31 6.13
C VAL A 107 6.19 2.20 6.94
N ASP A 108 6.82 2.57 8.06
CA ASP A 108 7.39 1.60 8.99
C ASP A 108 6.27 0.86 9.75
N LEU A 109 6.25 -0.47 9.64
CA LEU A 109 5.31 -1.36 10.29
C LEU A 109 5.95 -2.23 11.36
N SER A 110 7.21 -1.98 11.71
CA SER A 110 7.99 -2.83 12.61
C SER A 110 7.33 -2.98 13.98
N ALA A 111 6.67 -1.93 14.48
CA ALA A 111 5.92 -1.96 15.73
C ALA A 111 4.66 -2.85 15.70
N GLN A 112 4.19 -3.27 14.52
CA GLN A 112 3.00 -4.09 14.32
C GLN A 112 3.32 -5.57 14.05
N THR A 113 4.60 -5.97 14.10
CA THR A 113 5.07 -7.32 13.75
C THR A 113 5.04 -8.33 14.90
N ALA A 114 4.70 -7.91 16.13
CA ALA A 114 4.78 -8.74 17.33
C ALA A 114 3.96 -10.06 17.28
N GLY A 115 2.97 -10.16 16.38
CA GLY A 115 2.18 -11.38 16.16
C GLY A 115 2.72 -12.32 15.07
N GLY A 116 3.86 -12.01 14.45
CA GLY A 116 4.43 -12.77 13.32
C GLY A 116 3.58 -12.71 12.04
N LYS A 117 2.47 -11.99 12.08
CA LYS A 117 1.46 -11.88 11.02
C LYS A 117 0.98 -10.44 10.93
N ILE A 118 0.61 -10.02 9.73
CA ILE A 118 0.09 -8.67 9.51
C ILE A 118 -1.13 -8.68 8.60
N LYS A 119 -2.05 -7.76 8.88
CA LYS A 119 -3.22 -7.50 8.06
C LYS A 119 -3.33 -6.00 7.82
N LEU A 120 -3.28 -5.60 6.56
CA LEU A 120 -3.34 -4.22 6.12
C LEU A 120 -4.77 -3.84 5.75
N LYS A 121 -5.14 -2.60 6.05
CA LYS A 121 -6.42 -2.03 5.63
C LYS A 121 -6.23 -0.59 5.18
N PHE A 122 -6.77 -0.28 4.01
CA PHE A 122 -6.99 1.10 3.56
C PHE A 122 -8.47 1.42 3.77
N ALA A 123 -8.75 2.51 4.47
CA ALA A 123 -10.11 2.90 4.80
C ALA A 123 -10.35 4.39 4.58
N LEU A 124 -11.58 4.72 4.24
CA LEU A 124 -12.10 6.07 4.16
C LEU A 124 -13.42 6.14 4.91
N GLU A 125 -13.49 7.02 5.90
CA GLU A 125 -14.70 7.38 6.63
C GLU A 125 -15.13 8.77 6.20
N SER A 126 -16.33 8.88 5.61
CA SER A 126 -16.87 10.14 5.11
C SER A 126 -17.99 10.71 5.97
N ASP A 127 -18.06 12.03 6.03
CA ASP A 127 -19.15 12.81 6.60
C ASP A 127 -20.25 13.08 5.55
N PRO A 128 -21.26 13.93 5.84
CA PRO A 128 -22.31 14.30 4.87
C PRO A 128 -21.91 15.34 3.80
N GLY A 129 -20.69 15.87 3.87
CA GLY A 129 -20.18 17.05 3.19
C GLY A 129 -19.52 16.75 1.85
N LEU A 130 -18.31 17.28 1.66
CA LEU A 130 -17.64 17.32 0.35
C LEU A 130 -17.05 15.96 -0.01
N GLU A 131 -17.49 15.38 -1.13
CA GLU A 131 -16.88 14.17 -1.66
C GLU A 131 -15.85 14.42 -2.77
N LEU A 132 -14.74 13.69 -2.71
CA LEU A 132 -13.61 13.75 -3.66
C LEU A 132 -13.24 12.33 -4.11
N GLY A 133 -12.12 12.16 -4.84
CA GLY A 133 -11.71 10.88 -5.42
C GLY A 133 -11.37 9.76 -4.43
N GLY A 134 -11.02 10.10 -3.20
CA GLY A 134 -10.65 9.13 -2.16
C GLY A 134 -9.35 8.42 -2.49
N TRP A 135 -9.24 7.16 -2.04
CA TRP A 135 -8.06 6.33 -2.24
C TRP A 135 -7.96 5.83 -3.68
N THR A 136 -6.78 6.01 -4.27
CA THR A 136 -6.26 5.18 -5.36
C THR A 136 -4.84 4.77 -5.01
N VAL A 137 -4.54 3.47 -5.05
CA VAL A 137 -3.24 2.89 -4.68
C VAL A 137 -2.82 1.84 -5.68
N ASP A 138 -1.51 1.75 -5.88
CA ASP A 138 -0.88 0.82 -6.81
C ASP A 138 0.46 0.31 -6.27
N ASP A 139 0.96 -0.78 -6.86
CA ASP A 139 2.21 -1.46 -6.51
C ASP A 139 2.44 -1.60 -4.99
N VAL A 140 1.43 -2.14 -4.30
CA VAL A 140 1.48 -2.35 -2.84
C VAL A 140 2.37 -3.54 -2.51
N CYS A 141 3.49 -3.30 -1.84
CA CYS A 141 4.46 -4.31 -1.45
C CYS A 141 4.79 -4.20 0.05
N LEU A 142 4.92 -5.34 0.73
CA LEU A 142 5.55 -5.43 2.05
C LEU A 142 7.02 -5.79 1.87
N VAL A 143 7.90 -5.01 2.48
CA VAL A 143 9.36 -5.14 2.34
C VAL A 143 9.97 -5.42 3.70
N ILE A 144 10.88 -6.38 3.75
CA ILE A 144 11.69 -6.67 4.93
C ILE A 144 12.85 -5.67 4.93
N ALA A 145 12.87 -4.77 5.91
CA ALA A 145 13.89 -3.75 6.09
C ALA A 145 14.85 -4.15 7.21
N GLY A 146 15.41 -5.35 7.15
CA GLY A 146 16.47 -5.75 8.07
C GLY A 146 17.74 -4.94 7.81
N PRO A 147 18.61 -4.69 8.82
CA PRO A 147 20.01 -4.42 8.50
C PRO A 147 20.53 -5.59 7.64
N PRO A 148 21.45 -5.36 6.68
CA PRO A 148 22.14 -6.47 6.03
C PRO A 148 22.59 -7.44 7.10
N SER A 149 22.30 -8.73 6.93
CA SER A 149 22.88 -9.72 7.82
C SER A 149 24.39 -9.48 7.81
N SER A 150 25.00 -9.35 9.00
CA SER A 150 26.45 -9.16 9.10
C SER A 150 27.24 -10.34 8.53
N ASN A 151 26.52 -11.40 8.20
CA ASN A 151 26.97 -12.70 7.78
C ASN A 151 26.74 -12.95 6.29
N CYS A 152 26.13 -12.01 5.57
CA CYS A 152 25.81 -12.21 4.16
C CYS A 152 27.05 -12.54 3.33
N GLY A 153 26.92 -13.56 2.49
CA GLY A 153 27.98 -14.05 1.62
C GLY A 153 28.91 -15.05 2.30
N ASN A 154 28.43 -15.74 3.35
CA ASN A 154 29.21 -16.75 4.08
C ASN A 154 28.94 -18.19 3.63
N ASN A 155 28.11 -18.40 2.60
CA ASN A 155 27.58 -19.67 2.09
C ASN A 155 26.64 -20.42 3.03
N ASN A 156 26.07 -19.78 4.04
CA ASN A 156 25.04 -20.35 4.91
C ASN A 156 23.89 -19.36 5.03
N VAL A 157 22.66 -19.83 4.83
CA VAL A 157 21.47 -19.02 5.07
C VAL A 157 21.23 -18.96 6.58
N ASP A 158 21.64 -17.85 7.19
CA ASP A 158 21.49 -17.55 8.61
C ASP A 158 20.10 -16.94 8.93
N GLU A 159 19.80 -16.78 10.23
CA GLU A 159 18.56 -16.13 10.67
C GLU A 159 18.49 -14.68 10.16
N GLY A 160 17.46 -14.38 9.37
CA GLY A 160 17.27 -13.06 8.75
C GLY A 160 17.71 -12.99 7.27
N GLU A 161 18.30 -14.05 6.73
CA GLU A 161 18.66 -14.17 5.31
C GLU A 161 17.59 -14.93 4.54
N THR A 162 17.38 -14.54 3.28
CA THR A 162 16.48 -15.28 2.36
C THR A 162 17.26 -16.09 1.32
N CYS A 163 18.53 -15.74 1.11
CA CYS A 163 19.51 -16.40 0.25
C CYS A 163 20.92 -16.14 0.83
N ASP A 164 21.90 -16.90 0.38
CA ASP A 164 23.33 -16.61 0.50
C ASP A 164 24.05 -17.33 -0.65
N ASP A 165 24.75 -16.59 -1.52
CA ASP A 165 25.50 -17.13 -2.67
C ASP A 165 27.02 -17.06 -2.49
N GLY A 166 27.46 -16.84 -1.25
CA GLY A 166 28.87 -16.85 -0.89
C GLY A 166 29.62 -15.56 -1.19
N ASN A 167 28.93 -14.47 -1.54
CA ASN A 167 29.52 -13.14 -1.63
C ASN A 167 28.50 -12.00 -1.37
N THR A 168 28.89 -10.74 -1.57
CA THR A 168 28.05 -9.55 -1.35
C THR A 168 27.99 -8.66 -2.59
N VAL A 169 28.03 -9.24 -3.78
CA VAL A 169 27.92 -8.53 -5.06
C VAL A 169 26.45 -8.49 -5.43
N ASP A 170 25.90 -7.31 -5.67
CA ASP A 170 24.51 -7.23 -6.13
C ASP A 170 24.37 -7.78 -7.56
N GLY A 171 23.28 -8.50 -7.81
CA GLY A 171 22.82 -8.93 -9.12
C GLY A 171 23.34 -10.28 -9.61
N ASP A 172 23.95 -11.10 -8.75
CA ASP A 172 24.44 -12.45 -9.08
C ASP A 172 23.61 -13.60 -8.47
N GLY A 173 22.52 -13.27 -7.78
CA GLY A 173 21.53 -14.23 -7.27
C GLY A 173 21.09 -13.93 -5.84
N CYS A 174 21.92 -13.23 -5.08
CA CYS A 174 21.63 -12.76 -3.74
C CYS A 174 22.20 -11.36 -3.54
N SER A 175 21.38 -10.42 -3.05
CA SER A 175 21.84 -9.05 -2.84
C SER A 175 22.96 -8.99 -1.81
N ALA A 176 23.70 -7.87 -1.77
CA ALA A 176 24.66 -7.58 -0.71
C ALA A 176 24.05 -7.54 0.71
N THR A 177 22.73 -7.62 0.84
CA THR A 177 21.98 -7.67 2.10
C THR A 177 21.29 -9.02 2.32
N CYS A 178 21.64 -10.05 1.55
CA CYS A 178 21.08 -11.41 1.59
C CYS A 178 19.57 -11.48 1.41
N THR A 179 19.07 -10.55 0.59
CA THR A 179 17.73 -10.60 0.01
C THR A 179 17.85 -11.11 -1.41
N ALA A 180 17.01 -12.05 -1.84
CA ALA A 180 17.11 -12.59 -3.19
C ALA A 180 16.99 -11.46 -4.22
N ASP A 181 18.00 -11.35 -5.10
CA ASP A 181 17.94 -10.40 -6.20
C ASP A 181 16.94 -10.94 -7.20
N GLY A 182 15.78 -10.28 -7.28
CA GLY A 182 14.87 -10.48 -8.40
C GLY A 182 15.66 -10.20 -9.67
N GLU A 183 15.89 -11.23 -10.48
CA GLU A 183 16.75 -11.21 -11.66
C GLU A 183 16.70 -9.89 -12.42
N SER A 184 17.88 -9.29 -12.60
CA SER A 184 18.07 -8.06 -13.38
C SER A 184 17.62 -8.26 -14.83
N GLY A 185 16.44 -7.72 -15.16
CA GLY A 185 15.89 -7.71 -16.51
C GLY A 185 14.98 -6.50 -16.74
N SER A 186 15.61 -5.38 -17.09
CA SER A 186 15.05 -4.18 -17.77
C SER A 186 13.69 -3.63 -17.32
N ASP A 187 13.75 -2.39 -16.81
CA ASP A 187 12.74 -1.33 -16.97
C ASP A 187 11.28 -1.73 -16.73
N GLU A 188 10.73 -1.43 -15.53
CA GLU A 188 9.42 -0.81 -15.27
C GLU A 188 9.30 -0.61 -13.74
N GLY A 189 9.42 0.65 -13.32
CA GLY A 189 9.66 1.04 -11.93
C GLY A 189 8.51 0.75 -10.97
N GLY A 190 8.76 -0.15 -10.03
CA GLY A 190 7.98 -0.43 -8.82
C GLY A 190 8.60 -1.62 -8.09
N CYS A 191 8.41 -1.74 -6.76
CA CYS A 191 8.97 -2.84 -5.95
C CYS A 191 8.46 -4.25 -6.33
N CYS A 192 7.61 -4.34 -7.34
CA CYS A 192 6.94 -5.54 -7.79
C CYS A 192 6.91 -5.60 -9.35
N SER A 193 8.03 -5.35 -10.03
CA SER A 193 8.12 -5.54 -11.50
C SER A 193 7.70 -6.97 -11.86
N ALA A 194 6.60 -7.06 -12.61
CA ALA A 194 5.88 -8.29 -12.87
C ALA A 194 6.64 -9.24 -13.82
N SER A 195 7.64 -9.97 -13.32
CA SER A 195 8.10 -11.21 -13.97
C SER A 195 8.48 -12.28 -12.94
N THR A 196 7.51 -13.14 -12.64
CA THR A 196 7.72 -14.59 -12.46
C THR A 196 8.64 -15.13 -11.34
N ASN A 197 8.84 -14.48 -10.19
CA ASN A 197 9.14 -15.23 -8.94
C ASN A 197 8.85 -14.42 -7.65
N PRO A 198 7.96 -14.89 -6.74
CA PRO A 198 7.52 -14.16 -5.56
C PRO A 198 8.40 -14.43 -4.33
N ALA A 199 9.73 -14.30 -4.46
CA ALA A 199 10.64 -14.80 -3.42
C ALA A 199 11.09 -13.78 -2.36
N SER A 200 10.82 -12.48 -2.51
CA SER A 200 11.20 -11.48 -1.49
C SER A 200 10.20 -10.34 -1.25
N ALA A 201 9.17 -10.22 -2.09
CA ALA A 201 7.98 -9.44 -1.79
C ALA A 201 6.82 -10.41 -1.62
N LEU A 202 6.11 -10.38 -0.47
CA LEU A 202 4.76 -10.92 -0.45
C LEU A 202 3.90 -9.99 -1.30
N ALA A 203 3.86 -10.26 -2.60
CA ALA A 203 3.01 -9.57 -3.54
C ALA A 203 1.56 -9.92 -3.21
N LEU A 204 0.81 -8.95 -2.69
CA LEU A 204 -0.62 -9.11 -2.49
C LEU A 204 -1.36 -8.89 -3.80
N ALA A 205 -1.64 -9.99 -4.49
CA ALA A 205 -2.70 -10.00 -5.48
C ALA A 205 -4.03 -9.93 -4.74
N PHE A 206 -4.67 -8.75 -4.74
CA PHE A 206 -6.09 -8.64 -4.41
C PHE A 206 -6.88 -9.35 -5.52
N LEU A 207 -7.06 -10.66 -5.39
CA LEU A 207 -7.91 -11.46 -6.27
C LEU A 207 -9.29 -10.81 -6.33
N THR A 208 -9.72 -10.47 -7.54
CA THR A 208 -11.02 -9.87 -7.88
C THR A 208 -12.20 -10.82 -7.69
N LEU A 209 -12.14 -11.73 -6.71
CA LEU A 209 -13.28 -12.56 -6.31
C LEU A 209 -13.93 -11.97 -5.06
N GLY A 210 -15.03 -11.24 -5.29
CA GLY A 210 -16.05 -10.98 -4.28
C GLY A 210 -15.57 -10.19 -3.07
N PHE A 211 -15.27 -8.90 -3.26
CA PHE A 211 -14.99 -7.98 -2.17
C PHE A 211 -16.08 -8.06 -1.08
N VAL A 212 -15.68 -8.39 0.14
CA VAL A 212 -16.47 -7.99 1.33
C VAL A 212 -16.24 -6.49 1.52
N VAL A 213 -16.95 -5.68 0.71
CA VAL A 213 -17.08 -4.26 1.04
C VAL A 213 -17.93 -4.21 2.31
N ARG A 214 -17.28 -4.06 3.47
CA ARG A 214 -17.98 -3.96 4.75
C ARG A 214 -18.59 -2.56 4.87
N ARG A 215 -19.69 -2.36 4.14
CA ARG A 215 -20.47 -1.11 4.10
C ARG A 215 -21.30 -1.01 5.37
N ARG A 216 -21.05 0.01 6.19
CA ARG A 216 -21.98 0.45 7.24
C ARG A 216 -22.30 1.92 7.01
N ARG A 217 -23.58 2.25 6.88
CA ARG A 217 -24.06 3.63 6.96
C ARG A 217 -24.04 4.05 8.42
N ARG A 218 -23.54 5.25 8.71
CA ARG A 218 -23.77 5.88 10.00
C ARG A 218 -25.25 6.25 10.11
N THR A 219 -25.92 5.75 11.15
CA THR A 219 -27.27 6.17 11.54
C THR A 219 -27.24 7.57 12.13
#